data_AF-A0A358ADQ1-F1
#
_entry.id   AF-A0A358ADQ1-F1
#
_cell.length_a   1.000
_cell.length_b   1.000
_cell.length_c   1.000
_cell.angle_alpha   90.00
_cell.angle_beta   90.00
_cell.angle_gamma   90.00
#
_symmetry.space_group_name_H-M   'P 1'
#
loop_
_entity.id
_entity.type
_entity.pdbx_description
1 polymer ?
#
loop_
_entity_poly.entity_id
_entity_poly.type
_entity_poly.pdbx_seq_one_letter_code
_entity_poly.pdbx_strand_id
1 'polypeptide(L)'
;MPEENNLEEKKEEAVVPPVVATTEIKAEEKIVKNGGFLNSGWWPFFSWLLFFGIFWGVFIYLKPVANDIQNAKALEIFTKYSKYVGAVFGLLSMVIIYILFGLKKLILKAKLNFINAIILALAYLPWYLFARYLILYEKRYTDIGRGVITYVAGPLKMAAVCVFVLAGVWLVISLLLNLRKNK
;
A
#
# COMPACT_ATOMS: atom_id res chain seq x y z
N MET A 1 -24.82 -95.42 -27.57
CA MET A 1 -25.13 -94.63 -28.77
C MET A 1 -26.31 -93.74 -28.45
N PRO A 2 -26.37 -92.52 -28.98
CA PRO A 2 -25.44 -91.39 -28.83
C PRO A 2 -26.26 -90.22 -28.18
N GLU A 3 -25.93 -88.94 -28.09
CA GLU A 3 -25.31 -88.02 -29.04
C GLU A 3 -25.10 -86.66 -28.34
N GLU A 4 -23.94 -86.04 -28.57
CA GLU A 4 -23.66 -84.61 -28.83
C GLU A 4 -24.27 -83.53 -27.91
N ASN A 5 -23.49 -82.75 -27.15
CA ASN A 5 -22.58 -81.68 -27.59
C ASN A 5 -23.24 -80.67 -28.57
N ASN A 6 -23.72 -79.52 -28.08
CA ASN A 6 -23.26 -78.24 -28.60
C ASN A 6 -23.79 -77.02 -27.82
N LEU A 7 -22.90 -76.03 -27.82
CA LEU A 7 -22.98 -74.66 -27.33
C LEU A 7 -24.07 -73.82 -28.02
N GLU A 8 -24.80 -73.00 -27.25
CA GLU A 8 -25.26 -71.64 -27.61
C GLU A 8 -25.40 -70.86 -26.29
N GLU A 9 -24.40 -70.09 -25.87
CA GLU A 9 -24.23 -68.64 -26.11
C GLU A 9 -25.48 -67.76 -25.86
N LYS A 10 -25.25 -66.72 -25.04
CA LYS A 10 -25.92 -65.40 -25.06
C LYS A 10 -27.21 -65.21 -24.21
N LYS A 11 -27.07 -64.48 -23.10
CA LYS A 11 -27.43 -63.05 -23.00
C LYS A 11 -27.34 -62.56 -21.54
N GLU A 12 -26.52 -61.54 -21.34
CA GLU A 12 -26.62 -60.63 -20.21
C GLU A 12 -28.00 -59.96 -20.23
N GLU A 13 -28.78 -60.12 -19.16
CA GLU A 13 -29.80 -59.15 -18.80
C GLU A 13 -29.30 -58.38 -17.59
N ALA A 14 -28.93 -57.13 -17.86
CA ALA A 14 -28.55 -56.13 -16.89
C ALA A 14 -29.76 -55.84 -15.99
N VAL A 15 -29.65 -56.23 -14.72
CA VAL A 15 -30.52 -55.80 -13.64
C VAL A 15 -30.29 -54.31 -13.40
N VAL A 16 -31.23 -53.49 -13.86
CA VAL A 16 -31.34 -52.08 -13.48
C VAL A 16 -31.84 -52.00 -12.04
N PRO A 17 -31.18 -51.23 -11.16
CA PRO A 17 -31.91 -50.45 -10.18
C PRO A 17 -31.95 -48.97 -10.62
N PRO A 18 -33.14 -48.33 -10.63
CA PRO A 18 -33.25 -46.89 -10.75
C PRO A 18 -32.88 -46.28 -9.40
N VAL A 19 -32.27 -45.10 -9.39
CA VAL A 19 -32.59 -43.98 -8.49
C VAL A 19 -31.65 -42.82 -8.86
N VAL A 20 -32.26 -41.92 -9.62
CA VAL A 20 -31.90 -40.51 -9.71
C VAL A 20 -31.97 -39.92 -8.31
N ALA A 21 -30.88 -39.33 -7.81
CA ALA A 21 -30.88 -37.97 -7.27
C ALA A 21 -29.55 -37.63 -6.55
N THR A 22 -29.06 -36.44 -6.87
CA THR A 22 -28.31 -35.53 -5.99
C THR A 22 -26.91 -35.95 -5.53
N THR A 23 -25.91 -35.65 -6.35
CA THR A 23 -24.61 -35.13 -5.86
C THR A 23 -23.96 -34.19 -6.89
N GLU A 24 -24.72 -33.23 -7.41
CA GLU A 24 -24.15 -32.05 -8.11
C GLU A 24 -24.09 -30.84 -7.18
N ILE A 25 -23.49 -30.95 -5.99
CA ILE A 25 -23.08 -29.76 -5.22
C ILE A 25 -21.81 -30.08 -4.43
N LYS A 26 -20.67 -30.12 -5.13
CA LYS A 26 -19.35 -29.94 -4.50
C LYS A 26 -18.43 -29.13 -5.41
N ALA A 27 -18.97 -28.03 -5.92
CA ALA A 27 -18.16 -26.84 -6.18
C ALA A 27 -17.78 -26.26 -4.81
N GLU A 28 -16.86 -26.92 -4.09
CA GLU A 28 -16.05 -26.22 -3.12
C GLU A 28 -15.16 -25.29 -3.94
N GLU A 29 -15.67 -24.09 -4.22
CA GLU A 29 -14.85 -22.92 -4.46
C GLU A 29 -13.83 -22.86 -3.32
N LYS A 30 -12.62 -23.37 -3.60
CA LYS A 30 -11.42 -22.84 -2.97
C LYS A 30 -11.44 -21.35 -3.28
N ILE A 31 -12.04 -20.57 -2.39
CA ILE A 31 -11.74 -19.16 -2.23
C ILE A 31 -10.24 -19.15 -1.93
N VAL A 32 -9.46 -19.04 -3.00
CA VAL A 32 -8.05 -18.73 -2.94
C VAL A 32 -8.01 -17.50 -2.06
N LYS A 33 -7.50 -17.65 -0.83
CA LYS A 33 -7.17 -16.53 0.05
C LYS A 33 -6.09 -15.74 -0.67
N ASN A 34 -6.51 -14.92 -1.63
CA ASN A 34 -5.66 -13.96 -2.30
C ASN A 34 -4.98 -13.19 -1.18
N GLY A 35 -3.66 -13.35 -1.07
CA GLY A 35 -2.88 -12.59 -0.11
C GLY A 35 -3.23 -11.13 -0.33
N GLY A 36 -3.89 -10.51 0.66
CA GLY A 36 -4.49 -9.20 0.50
C GLY A 36 -3.47 -8.25 -0.13
N PHE A 37 -3.92 -7.44 -1.09
CA PHE A 37 -3.15 -6.48 -1.88
C PHE A 37 -2.11 -5.68 -1.06
N LEU A 38 -2.40 -5.45 0.21
CA LEU A 38 -1.58 -4.75 1.21
C LEU A 38 -0.33 -5.50 1.68
N ASN A 39 -0.19 -6.79 1.38
CA ASN A 39 1.03 -7.59 1.60
C ASN A 39 1.73 -7.94 0.28
N SER A 40 1.27 -7.37 -0.84
CA SER A 40 1.92 -7.54 -2.14
C SER A 40 3.18 -6.68 -2.22
N GLY A 41 4.18 -7.13 -2.99
CA GLY A 41 5.39 -6.35 -3.30
C GLY A 41 5.11 -5.04 -4.04
N TRP A 42 3.88 -4.84 -4.51
CA TRP A 42 3.40 -3.60 -5.13
C TRP A 42 2.98 -2.52 -4.13
N TRP A 43 2.75 -2.87 -2.87
CA TRP A 43 2.31 -1.91 -1.84
C TRP A 43 3.22 -0.67 -1.71
N PRO A 44 4.57 -0.79 -1.69
CA PRO A 44 5.46 0.36 -1.61
C PRO A 44 5.28 1.33 -2.79
N PHE A 45 5.04 0.79 -4.00
CA PHE A 45 4.79 1.60 -5.20
C PHE A 45 3.49 2.41 -5.08
N PHE A 46 2.42 1.80 -4.58
CA PHE A 46 1.17 2.53 -4.31
C PHE A 46 1.34 3.60 -3.23
N SER A 47 2.14 3.33 -2.20
CA SER A 47 2.49 4.32 -1.19
C SER A 47 3.22 5.53 -1.79
N TRP A 48 4.17 5.28 -2.69
CA TRP A 48 4.84 6.35 -3.42
C TRP A 48 3.87 7.22 -4.20
N LEU A 49 3.01 6.59 -5.02
CA LEU A 49 2.03 7.30 -5.85
C LEU A 49 1.03 8.09 -5.00
N LEU A 50 0.57 7.49 -3.90
CA LEU A 50 -0.31 8.13 -2.92
C LEU A 50 0.35 9.38 -2.33
N PHE A 51 1.60 9.28 -1.87
CA PHE A 51 2.31 10.43 -1.30
C PHE A 51 2.56 11.52 -2.33
N PHE A 52 2.94 11.15 -3.56
CA PHE A 52 3.10 12.11 -4.65
C PHE A 52 1.79 12.85 -4.92
N GLY A 53 0.67 12.14 -5.02
CA GLY A 53 -0.66 12.74 -5.21
C GLY A 53 -1.05 13.67 -4.07
N ILE A 54 -0.84 13.26 -2.82
CA ILE A 54 -1.10 14.09 -1.63
C ILE A 54 -0.23 15.34 -1.66
N PHE A 55 1.08 15.20 -1.89
CA PHE A 55 2.00 16.33 -1.93
C PHE A 55 1.63 17.31 -3.04
N TRP A 56 1.32 16.80 -4.23
CA TRP A 56 0.90 17.63 -5.36
C TRP A 56 -0.39 18.40 -5.05
N GLY A 57 -1.40 17.72 -4.50
CA GLY A 57 -2.64 18.36 -4.06
C GLY A 57 -2.41 19.42 -2.99
N VAL A 58 -1.55 19.13 -2.00
CA VAL A 58 -1.14 20.07 -0.96
C VAL A 58 -0.41 21.28 -1.55
N PHE A 59 0.47 21.07 -2.53
CA PHE A 59 1.20 22.16 -3.20
C PHE A 59 0.25 23.10 -3.95
N ILE A 60 -0.74 22.54 -4.67
CA ILE A 60 -1.80 23.30 -5.33
C ILE A 60 -2.67 24.06 -4.32
N TYR A 61 -2.99 23.43 -3.19
CA TYR A 61 -3.83 24.02 -2.14
C TYR A 61 -3.11 25.16 -1.41
N LEU A 62 -1.86 24.95 -0.99
CA LEU A 62 -1.09 25.94 -0.23
C LEU A 62 -0.63 27.12 -1.08
N LYS A 63 -0.41 26.91 -2.39
CA LYS A 63 0.19 27.90 -3.30
C LYS A 63 1.35 28.64 -2.64
N PRO A 64 2.44 27.95 -2.29
CA PRO A 64 3.55 28.59 -1.57
C PRO A 64 4.09 29.78 -2.37
N VAL A 65 4.18 30.95 -1.73
CA VAL A 65 4.78 32.15 -2.30
C VAL A 65 5.81 32.69 -1.30
N ALA A 66 7.06 32.79 -1.73
CA ALA A 66 8.12 33.43 -0.94
C ALA A 66 8.28 34.89 -1.40
N ASN A 67 7.76 35.83 -0.60
CA ASN A 67 7.84 37.27 -0.88
C ASN A 67 9.23 37.86 -0.58
N ASP A 68 10.09 37.08 0.08
CA ASP A 68 11.38 37.48 0.61
C ASP A 68 12.57 37.00 -0.25
N ILE A 69 12.34 36.38 -1.41
CA ILE A 69 13.43 35.96 -2.32
C ILE A 69 13.77 37.11 -3.28
N GLN A 70 15.01 37.59 -3.26
CA GLN A 70 15.45 38.70 -4.12
C GLN A 70 15.93 38.21 -5.50
N ASN A 71 16.50 37.01 -5.58
CA ASN A 71 17.00 36.46 -6.83
C ASN A 71 15.89 35.80 -7.68
N ALA A 72 15.58 36.41 -8.82
CA ALA A 72 14.56 35.94 -9.75
C ALA A 72 14.81 34.51 -10.27
N LYS A 73 16.08 34.11 -10.50
CA LYS A 73 16.40 32.75 -10.97
C LYS A 73 16.09 31.70 -9.90
N ALA A 74 16.40 31.99 -8.64
CA ALA A 74 16.09 31.09 -7.54
C ALA A 74 14.57 30.93 -7.40
N LEU A 75 13.82 32.03 -7.46
CA LEU A 75 12.36 32.02 -7.41
C LEU A 75 11.74 31.18 -8.53
N GLU A 76 12.23 31.31 -9.76
CA GLU A 76 11.76 30.53 -10.91
C GLU A 76 11.99 29.03 -10.70
N ILE A 77 13.19 28.63 -10.24
CA ILE A 77 13.53 27.23 -9.99
C ILE A 77 12.59 26.63 -8.93
N PHE A 78 12.43 27.29 -7.78
CA PHE A 78 11.55 26.76 -6.72
C PHE A 78 10.09 26.70 -7.18
N THR A 79 9.59 27.73 -7.85
CA THR A 79 8.19 27.74 -8.32
C THR A 79 7.93 26.62 -9.34
N LYS A 80 8.88 26.34 -10.24
CA LYS A 80 8.72 25.35 -11.31
C LYS A 80 8.94 23.91 -10.85
N TYR A 81 9.96 23.68 -10.03
CA TYR A 81 10.44 22.32 -9.72
C TYR A 81 9.95 21.80 -8.37
N SER A 82 9.57 22.65 -7.42
CA SER A 82 9.20 22.19 -6.07
C SER A 82 7.97 21.29 -6.04
N LYS A 83 7.08 21.38 -7.04
CA LYS A 83 5.95 20.45 -7.21
C LYS A 83 6.36 18.98 -7.37
N TYR A 84 7.56 18.70 -7.87
CA TYR A 84 8.09 17.34 -8.05
C TYR A 84 8.83 16.80 -6.83
N VAL A 85 9.06 17.62 -5.81
CA VAL A 85 9.83 17.23 -4.62
C VAL A 85 9.12 16.10 -3.85
N GLY A 86 7.79 16.10 -3.85
CA GLY A 86 7.00 14.98 -3.31
C GLY A 86 7.28 13.64 -3.99
N ALA A 87 7.57 13.63 -5.30
CA ALA A 87 7.91 12.41 -6.01
C ALA A 87 9.23 11.83 -5.51
N VAL A 88 10.24 12.70 -5.29
CA VAL A 88 11.57 12.31 -4.81
C VAL A 88 11.49 11.74 -3.39
N PHE A 89 10.85 12.46 -2.45
CA PHE A 89 10.69 11.98 -1.08
C PHE A 89 9.81 10.73 -0.99
N GLY A 90 8.80 10.63 -1.84
CA GLY A 90 8.00 9.43 -1.94
C GLY A 90 8.79 8.23 -2.45
N LEU A 91 9.69 8.41 -3.43
CA LEU A 91 10.59 7.34 -3.90
C LEU A 91 11.54 6.89 -2.79
N LEU A 92 12.13 7.83 -2.05
CA LEU A 92 12.96 7.49 -0.89
C LEU A 92 12.16 6.72 0.17
N SER A 93 10.92 7.14 0.42
CA SER A 93 10.01 6.42 1.32
C SER A 93 9.70 5.01 0.83
N MET A 94 9.52 4.81 -0.49
CA MET A 94 9.32 3.49 -1.08
C MET A 94 10.48 2.54 -0.72
N VAL A 95 11.71 3.02 -0.84
CA VAL A 95 12.91 2.25 -0.47
C VAL A 95 12.88 1.89 1.02
N ILE A 96 12.55 2.85 1.90
CA ILE A 96 12.41 2.60 3.34
C ILE A 96 11.33 1.55 3.62
N ILE A 97 10.18 1.62 2.94
CA ILE A 97 9.10 0.64 3.08
C ILE A 97 9.58 -0.74 2.63
N TYR A 98 10.28 -0.88 1.51
CA TYR A 98 10.84 -2.17 1.08
C TYR A 98 11.76 -2.78 2.14
N ILE A 99 12.65 -1.96 2.72
CA ILE A 99 13.55 -2.39 3.79
C ILE A 99 12.72 -2.87 4.99
N LEU A 100 11.78 -2.05 5.48
CA LEU A 100 10.93 -2.39 6.63
C LEU A 100 10.05 -3.63 6.39
N PHE A 101 9.55 -3.84 5.17
CA PHE A 101 8.84 -5.07 4.79
C PHE A 101 9.76 -6.29 4.81
N GLY A 102 11.01 -6.14 4.35
CA GLY A 102 12.04 -7.17 4.48
C GLY A 102 12.28 -7.55 5.94
N LEU A 103 12.49 -6.56 6.81
CA LEU A 103 12.65 -6.79 8.25
C LEU A 103 11.41 -7.44 8.88
N LYS A 104 10.19 -6.99 8.53
CA LYS A 104 8.95 -7.60 9.00
C LYS A 104 8.92 -9.09 8.66
N LYS A 105 9.27 -9.47 7.42
CA LYS A 105 9.28 -10.87 6.98
C LYS A 105 10.32 -11.72 7.74
N LEU A 106 11.44 -11.12 8.13
CA LEU A 106 12.51 -11.80 8.88
C LEU A 106 12.15 -12.00 10.36
N ILE A 107 11.64 -10.95 11.02
CA ILE A 107 11.44 -10.92 12.48
C ILE A 107 10.02 -11.38 12.86
N LEU A 108 9.01 -10.88 12.17
CA LEU A 108 7.60 -11.09 12.49
C LEU A 108 6.97 -12.09 11.51
N LYS A 109 6.95 -13.37 11.91
CA LYS A 109 6.22 -14.42 11.18
C LYS A 109 4.69 -14.27 11.24
N ALA A 110 4.20 -13.34 12.07
CA ALA A 110 2.77 -13.12 12.27
C ALA A 110 2.16 -12.21 11.17
N LYS A 111 1.01 -12.61 10.63
CA LYS A 111 0.23 -11.86 9.64
C LYS A 111 -0.59 -10.73 10.28
N LEU A 112 0.08 -9.84 11.01
CA LEU A 112 -0.57 -8.70 11.66
C LEU A 112 -0.72 -7.57 10.65
N ASN A 113 -1.97 -7.27 10.27
CA ASN A 113 -2.29 -6.25 9.26
C ASN A 113 -1.98 -4.83 9.74
N PHE A 114 -2.13 -4.55 11.04
CA PHE A 114 -1.87 -3.21 11.61
C PHE A 114 -0.40 -2.79 11.49
N ILE A 115 0.53 -3.74 11.34
CA ILE A 115 1.96 -3.44 11.15
C ILE A 115 2.17 -2.63 9.86
N ASN A 116 1.37 -2.85 8.82
CA ASN A 116 1.54 -2.14 7.55
C ASN A 116 1.27 -0.64 7.72
N ALA A 117 0.31 -0.26 8.57
CA ALA A 117 0.07 1.13 8.92
C ALA A 117 1.24 1.75 9.71
N ILE A 118 1.85 0.98 10.61
CA ILE A 118 3.04 1.41 11.37
C ILE A 118 4.24 1.59 10.43
N ILE A 119 4.47 0.65 9.50
CA ILE A 119 5.54 0.74 8.49
C ILE A 119 5.34 1.99 7.64
N LEU A 120 4.11 2.26 7.21
CA LEU A 120 3.78 3.45 6.44
C LEU A 120 4.16 4.71 7.24
N ALA A 121 3.67 4.84 8.48
CA ALA A 121 4.00 5.99 9.33
C ALA A 121 5.52 6.14 9.52
N LEU A 122 6.22 5.05 9.82
CA LEU A 122 7.66 5.07 10.06
C LEU A 122 8.46 5.50 8.83
N ALA A 123 8.01 5.14 7.63
CA ALA A 123 8.68 5.52 6.39
C ALA A 123 8.60 7.02 6.07
N TYR A 124 7.50 7.68 6.46
CA TYR A 124 7.32 9.12 6.24
C TYR A 124 7.75 9.99 7.43
N LEU A 125 8.03 9.37 8.58
CA LEU A 125 8.47 10.07 9.79
C LEU A 125 9.74 10.91 9.62
N PRO A 126 10.81 10.43 8.95
CA PRO A 126 11.99 11.26 8.72
C PRO A 126 11.67 12.55 7.98
N TRP A 127 10.75 12.52 7.02
CA TRP A 127 10.39 13.69 6.21
C TRP A 127 9.55 14.70 6.98
N TYR A 128 8.66 14.23 7.86
CA TYR A 128 7.97 15.10 8.78
C TYR A 128 8.94 15.80 9.73
N LEU A 129 9.88 15.05 10.33
CA LEU A 129 10.88 15.62 11.23
C LEU A 129 11.81 16.59 10.50
N PHE A 130 12.23 16.25 9.29
CA PHE A 130 13.04 17.12 8.43
C PHE A 130 12.32 18.43 8.10
N ALA A 131 11.07 18.35 7.66
CA ALA A 131 10.26 19.53 7.37
C ALA A 131 10.04 20.40 8.62
N ARG A 132 9.75 19.75 9.76
CA ARG A 132 9.60 20.44 11.05
C ARG A 132 10.89 21.12 11.47
N TYR A 133 12.03 20.46 11.30
CA TYR A 133 13.34 21.02 11.63
C TYR A 133 13.63 22.27 10.79
N LEU A 134 13.43 22.19 9.47
CA LEU A 134 13.60 23.32 8.56
C LEU A 134 12.70 24.51 8.90
N ILE A 135 11.46 24.26 9.32
CA ILE A 135 10.53 25.36 9.64
C ILE A 135 10.87 26.04 10.96
N LEU A 136 11.34 25.30 11.97
CA LEU A 136 11.50 25.81 13.34
C LEU A 136 12.91 26.30 13.64
N TYR A 137 13.94 25.66 13.09
CA TYR A 137 15.33 25.89 13.49
C TYR A 137 16.18 26.53 12.38
N GLU A 138 15.81 26.34 11.11
CA GLU A 138 16.58 26.89 10.00
C GLU A 138 16.33 28.39 9.84
N LYS A 139 17.40 29.17 9.88
CA LYS A 139 17.35 30.62 9.74
C LYS A 139 17.24 31.01 8.26
N ARG A 140 16.34 31.94 7.94
CA ARG A 140 16.04 32.41 6.57
C ARG A 140 17.04 33.43 6.03
N TYR A 141 18.33 33.14 6.11
CA TYR A 141 19.37 34.08 5.70
C TYR A 141 19.59 34.14 4.19
N THR A 142 19.50 33.01 3.50
CA THR A 142 19.72 32.92 2.06
C THR A 142 18.41 32.77 1.30
N ASP A 143 18.38 33.28 0.06
CA ASP A 143 17.27 33.09 -0.88
C ASP A 143 16.96 31.60 -1.11
N ILE A 144 18.00 30.76 -1.13
CA ILE A 144 17.87 29.30 -1.23
C ILE A 144 17.17 28.74 0.00
N GLY A 145 17.59 29.14 1.21
CA GLY A 145 16.95 28.70 2.45
C GLY A 145 15.48 29.10 2.53
N ARG A 146 15.16 30.35 2.14
CA ARG A 146 13.78 30.86 2.03
C ARG A 146 12.96 30.02 1.05
N GLY A 147 13.54 29.68 -0.10
CA GLY A 147 12.94 28.82 -1.11
C GLY A 147 12.65 27.41 -0.60
N VAL A 148 13.64 26.76 0.02
CA VAL A 148 13.50 25.40 0.58
C VAL A 148 12.44 25.38 1.68
N ILE A 149 12.45 26.33 2.61
CA ILE A 149 11.47 26.34 3.71
C ILE A 149 10.05 26.55 3.18
N THR A 150 9.88 27.46 2.22
CA THR A 150 8.54 27.85 1.73
C THR A 150 7.97 26.84 0.75
N TYR A 151 8.74 26.46 -0.26
CA TYR A 151 8.26 25.61 -1.36
C TYR A 151 8.44 24.11 -1.10
N VAL A 152 9.33 23.72 -0.20
CA VAL A 152 9.56 22.30 0.14
C VAL A 152 9.02 21.97 1.53
N ALA A 153 9.55 22.59 2.59
CA ALA A 153 9.23 22.17 3.95
C ALA A 153 7.75 22.37 4.31
N GLY A 154 7.14 23.48 3.91
CA GLY A 154 5.71 23.75 4.12
C GLY A 154 4.80 22.64 3.54
N PRO A 155 4.81 22.43 2.21
CA PRO A 155 4.05 21.36 1.58
C PRO A 155 4.42 19.96 2.09
N LEU A 156 5.72 19.69 2.33
CA LEU A 156 6.19 18.39 2.79
C LEU A 156 5.65 18.05 4.18
N LYS A 157 5.63 19.02 5.11
CA LYS A 157 5.06 18.83 6.45
C LYS A 157 3.58 18.47 6.36
N MET A 158 2.81 19.24 5.59
CA MET A 158 1.37 19.03 5.49
C MET A 158 1.05 17.69 4.81
N ALA A 159 1.78 17.33 3.75
CA ALA A 159 1.66 16.04 3.10
C ALA A 159 1.96 14.87 4.04
N ALA A 160 3.02 14.96 4.84
CA ALA A 160 3.36 13.93 5.83
C ALA A 160 2.29 13.81 6.92
N VAL A 161 1.71 14.92 7.39
CA VAL A 161 0.57 14.91 8.32
C VAL A 161 -0.63 14.18 7.71
N CYS A 162 -0.97 14.44 6.45
CA CYS A 162 -2.05 13.74 5.77
C CYS A 162 -1.79 12.22 5.73
N VAL A 163 -0.56 11.78 5.42
CA VAL A 163 -0.21 10.36 5.48
C VAL A 163 -0.34 9.80 6.88
N PHE A 164 0.06 10.53 7.92
CA PHE A 164 -0.11 10.07 9.29
C PHE A 164 -1.57 9.92 9.70
N VAL A 165 -2.44 10.84 9.26
CA VAL A 165 -3.88 10.69 9.49
C VAL A 165 -4.40 9.45 8.79
N LEU A 166 -4.03 9.21 7.53
CA LEU A 166 -4.41 7.99 6.79
C LEU A 166 -3.88 6.72 7.48
N ALA A 167 -2.61 6.72 7.89
CA ALA A 167 -2.00 5.62 8.63
C ALA A 167 -2.71 5.37 9.97
N GLY A 168 -3.07 6.43 10.69
CA GLY A 168 -3.80 6.37 11.96
C GLY A 168 -5.19 5.78 11.78
N VAL A 169 -5.97 6.25 10.79
CA VAL A 169 -7.28 5.70 10.44
C VAL A 169 -7.16 4.22 10.09
N TRP A 170 -6.18 3.86 9.25
CA TRP A 170 -5.95 2.46 8.88
C TRP A 170 -5.55 1.59 10.08
N LEU A 171 -4.72 2.11 10.99
CA LEU A 171 -4.34 1.42 12.22
C LEU A 171 -5.58 1.13 13.07
N VAL A 172 -6.43 2.13 13.32
CA VAL A 172 -7.67 1.98 14.10
C VAL A 172 -8.59 0.93 13.48
N ILE A 173 -8.85 1.02 12.16
CA ILE A 173 -9.68 0.04 11.45
C ILE A 173 -9.10 -1.37 11.57
N SER A 174 -7.78 -1.51 11.40
CA SER A 174 -7.10 -2.80 11.49
C SER A 174 -7.19 -3.42 12.89
N LEU A 175 -7.09 -2.60 13.94
CA LEU A 175 -7.26 -3.05 15.32
C LEU A 175 -8.70 -3.49 15.59
N LEU A 176 -9.70 -2.70 15.17
CA LEU A 176 -11.12 -3.03 15.36
C LEU A 176 -11.50 -4.36 14.67
N LEU A 177 -11.03 -4.56 13.44
CA LEU A 177 -11.27 -5.81 12.70
C LEU A 177 -10.60 -7.02 13.38
N ASN A 178 -9.40 -6.84 13.92
CA ASN A 178 -8.69 -7.93 14.59
C ASN A 178 -9.36 -8.30 15.93
N LEU A 179 -9.83 -7.31 16.69
CA LEU A 179 -10.60 -7.53 17.93
C LEU A 179 -11.93 -8.25 17.66
N ARG A 180 -12.64 -7.89 16.58
CA ARG A 180 -13.90 -8.55 16.20
C ARG A 180 -13.71 -10.03 15.84
N LYS A 181 -12.55 -10.40 15.31
CA LYS A 181 -12.26 -11.79 14.88
C LYS A 181 -11.92 -12.73 16.05
N ASN A 182 -11.51 -12.16 17.19
CA ASN A 182 -11.13 -12.91 18.39
C ASN A 182 -12.28 -13.02 19.43
N LYS A 183 -13.45 -12.46 19.15
CA LYS A 183 -14.70 -12.68 19.89
C LYS A 183 -15.54 -13.69 19.14
#